data_AF-A0A7S4ERB7-F1
#
_entry.id   AF-A0A7S4ERB7-F1
#
_cell.length_a   1.000
_cell.length_b   1.000
_cell.length_c   1.000
_cell.angle_alpha   90.00
_cell.angle_beta   90.00
_cell.angle_gamma   90.00
#
_symmetry.space_group_name_H-M   'P 1'
#
loop_
_entity.id
_entity.type
_entity.pdbx_description
1 polymer ?
#
loop_
_entity_poly.entity_id
_entity_poly.type
_entity_poly.pdbx_seq_one_letter_code
_entity_poly.pdbx_strand_id
1 'polypeptide(L)'
;MSCLPFPSFVDQIPVDADASNKRAGLTATGSCRFHPLTCANAHKDEYLAICDKNKEQASVDGSSEGDKEEKKKLKKKYMKQGVAMATDYLTKTLLLDPSVVGVQIAIESSIVVETDGCISACFLDAGCTHIVIDGTNLEALDAARVPRERIVASFASVETCGKDEITAALALAGTISVPVTTLEQADAVLSCMPEKSDKVVFELTDVDDSPATLELVAAIAKKCKDHKGKIILVDPCATTLGKAFAACMRTDRPDGLYTTVVCTRNNEALGLVYSSIESVIAALQCNRGVYWSRSRGGLWRKGDSSGHFQTLHRLDVDCDGDALRFTVTQRGDDVEAFCHLYTLTCWGEPNGLRHLELTMKDRLKNAPEGSYTKRLFEDSELLRDKLVEEAQELSEATTKEEVAGELADVLYFAMARAIKAGVSIDDAVSVLDSRTRKVTRRKGDSKAFRIEAGDNILCKNKDCC
;
A
#
# COMPACT_ATOMS: atom_id res chain seq x y z
N MET A 1 0.75 19.11 12.75
CA MET A 1 2.06 19.19 12.07
C MET A 1 2.08 18.08 11.03
N SER A 2 1.72 18.39 9.80
CA SER A 2 1.74 17.45 8.66
C SER A 2 3.10 17.50 7.98
N CYS A 3 3.52 16.39 7.37
CA CYS A 3 4.76 16.39 6.62
C CYS A 3 4.73 17.35 5.45
N LEU A 4 5.93 17.82 5.04
CA LEU A 4 6.08 18.41 3.72
C LEU A 4 5.48 17.40 2.72
N PRO A 5 4.58 17.84 1.83
CA PRO A 5 4.08 17.00 0.76
C PRO A 5 5.17 16.85 -0.27
N PHE A 6 5.95 15.79 -0.11
CA PHE A 6 7.05 15.49 -1.00
C PHE A 6 6.54 15.04 -2.36
N PRO A 7 7.35 15.22 -3.42
CA PRO A 7 6.97 14.75 -4.73
C PRO A 7 6.82 13.23 -4.68
N SER A 8 5.57 12.78 -4.78
CA SER A 8 5.28 11.40 -5.14
C SER A 8 5.30 11.28 -6.66
N PHE A 9 5.30 10.07 -7.21
CA PHE A 9 5.51 9.86 -8.64
C PHE A 9 4.22 9.41 -9.32
N VAL A 10 3.97 9.91 -10.52
CA VAL A 10 3.01 9.31 -11.46
C VAL A 10 3.84 8.54 -12.48
N ASP A 11 3.65 7.22 -12.55
CA ASP A 11 4.15 6.42 -13.67
C ASP A 11 3.05 6.31 -14.72
N GLN A 12 3.00 7.25 -15.67
CA GLN A 12 2.19 6.98 -16.86
C GLN A 12 3.03 6.13 -17.82
N ILE A 13 2.80 4.81 -17.88
CA ILE A 13 3.37 4.02 -18.99
C ILE A 13 2.58 2.75 -19.29
N PRO A 14 2.61 2.30 -20.55
CA PRO A 14 1.96 2.94 -21.69
C PRO A 14 1.13 1.90 -22.45
N VAL A 15 0.55 2.30 -23.58
CA VAL A 15 -0.37 1.49 -24.37
C VAL A 15 0.22 0.17 -24.88
N ASP A 16 1.54 -0.03 -24.98
CA ASP A 16 2.14 -1.32 -25.36
C ASP A 16 3.58 -1.49 -24.83
N ALA A 17 3.84 -2.55 -24.07
CA ALA A 17 5.17 -2.89 -23.55
C ALA A 17 5.92 -3.83 -24.51
N ASP A 18 7.07 -3.40 -25.05
CA ASP A 18 8.40 -3.88 -24.62
C ASP A 18 9.56 -3.16 -25.35
N ALA A 19 10.56 -2.77 -24.56
CA ALA A 19 11.99 -2.92 -24.86
C ALA A 19 12.78 -2.68 -23.57
N SER A 20 12.63 -3.60 -22.61
CA SER A 20 13.54 -3.81 -21.47
C SER A 20 13.68 -2.67 -20.43
N ASN A 21 12.84 -2.74 -19.39
CA ASN A 21 13.26 -2.46 -18.01
C ASN A 21 13.62 -1.02 -17.59
N LYS A 22 13.06 0.04 -18.20
CA LYS A 22 13.50 1.44 -17.94
C LYS A 22 12.72 2.29 -16.94
N ARG A 23 11.62 1.84 -16.35
CA ARG A 23 10.83 2.68 -15.41
C ARG A 23 10.37 2.02 -14.11
N ALA A 24 10.67 0.73 -13.90
CA ALA A 24 10.34 0.00 -12.66
C ALA A 24 11.01 0.54 -11.38
N GLY A 25 11.83 1.61 -11.44
CA GLY A 25 12.64 2.16 -10.33
C GLY A 25 11.98 3.22 -9.43
N LEU A 26 10.82 3.75 -9.82
CA LEU A 26 10.31 5.01 -9.23
C LEU A 26 9.16 4.80 -8.22
N THR A 27 8.93 3.56 -7.81
CA THR A 27 7.87 3.16 -6.86
C THR A 27 8.12 3.64 -5.43
N ALA A 28 9.35 4.10 -5.16
CA ALA A 28 9.85 4.38 -3.85
C ALA A 28 9.43 5.73 -3.25
N THR A 29 8.64 6.61 -3.88
CA THR A 29 8.21 7.86 -3.22
C THR A 29 6.86 7.76 -2.51
N GLY A 30 6.38 6.53 -2.32
CA GLY A 30 5.20 6.24 -1.48
C GLY A 30 3.86 6.44 -2.16
N SER A 31 3.83 6.97 -3.39
CA SER A 31 2.65 6.94 -4.24
C SER A 31 3.03 6.76 -5.72
N CYS A 32 2.18 6.04 -6.45
CA CYS A 32 2.35 5.73 -7.88
C CYS A 32 0.98 5.86 -8.56
N ARG A 33 0.86 6.65 -9.62
CA ARG A 33 -0.35 6.63 -10.47
C ARG A 33 -0.07 5.84 -11.75
N PHE A 34 -1.04 5.08 -12.25
CA PHE A 34 -0.94 4.39 -13.55
C PHE A 34 -2.30 4.39 -14.29
N HIS A 35 -2.31 4.00 -15.56
CA HIS A 35 -3.53 3.83 -16.36
C HIS A 35 -3.78 2.33 -16.65
N PRO A 36 -4.96 1.75 -16.35
CA PRO A 36 -5.19 0.31 -16.48
C PRO A 36 -5.61 -0.10 -17.88
N LEU A 37 -5.37 0.71 -18.93
CA LEU A 37 -5.89 0.47 -20.28
C LEU A 37 -5.54 -0.92 -20.78
N THR A 38 -4.29 -1.34 -20.60
CA THR A 38 -3.82 -2.67 -21.02
C THR A 38 -4.53 -3.80 -20.28
N CYS A 39 -4.70 -3.67 -18.95
CA CYS A 39 -5.44 -4.65 -18.14
C CYS A 39 -6.93 -4.67 -18.50
N ALA A 40 -7.55 -3.49 -18.64
CA ALA A 40 -8.95 -3.33 -18.95
C ALA A 40 -9.28 -3.87 -20.34
N ASN A 41 -8.40 -3.64 -21.33
CA ASN A 41 -8.55 -4.18 -22.68
C ASN A 41 -8.32 -5.69 -22.74
N ALA A 42 -7.26 -6.19 -22.09
CA ALA A 42 -6.96 -7.63 -22.08
C ALA A 42 -8.03 -8.47 -21.37
N HIS A 43 -8.79 -7.84 -20.47
CA HIS A 43 -9.79 -8.50 -19.65
C HIS A 43 -11.19 -7.88 -19.76
N LYS A 44 -11.45 -7.20 -20.90
CA LYS A 44 -12.67 -6.40 -21.10
C LYS A 44 -13.92 -7.25 -20.94
N ASP A 45 -13.93 -8.42 -21.58
CA ASP A 45 -15.07 -9.33 -21.58
C ASP A 45 -15.34 -9.90 -20.19
N GLU A 46 -14.30 -10.22 -19.41
CA GLU A 46 -14.47 -10.67 -18.02
C GLU A 46 -15.03 -9.55 -17.15
N TYR A 47 -14.53 -8.31 -17.28
CA TYR A 47 -15.07 -7.18 -16.53
C TYR A 47 -16.52 -6.87 -16.92
N LEU A 48 -16.85 -6.85 -18.21
CA LEU A 48 -18.22 -6.68 -18.70
C LEU A 48 -19.14 -7.81 -18.22
N ALA A 49 -18.67 -9.06 -18.20
CA ALA A 49 -19.43 -10.18 -17.64
C ALA A 49 -19.71 -10.03 -16.13
N ILE A 50 -18.82 -9.38 -15.36
CA ILE A 50 -19.10 -9.02 -13.96
C ILE A 50 -20.18 -7.93 -13.89
N CYS A 51 -20.17 -6.97 -14.82
CA CYS A 51 -21.13 -5.86 -14.90
C CYS A 51 -22.52 -6.35 -15.28
N ASP A 52 -22.65 -7.15 -16.32
CA ASP A 52 -23.93 -7.69 -16.80
C ASP A 52 -24.63 -8.48 -15.69
N LYS A 53 -23.87 -9.31 -14.96
CA LYS A 53 -24.38 -10.06 -13.80
C LYS A 53 -24.75 -9.19 -12.61
N ASN A 54 -24.18 -7.99 -12.49
CA ASN A 54 -24.61 -7.01 -11.50
C ASN A 54 -25.89 -6.29 -11.96
N LYS A 55 -26.02 -5.95 -13.24
CA LYS A 55 -27.19 -5.28 -13.83
C LYS A 55 -28.44 -6.17 -13.85
N GLU A 56 -28.30 -7.46 -14.16
CA GLU A 56 -29.38 -8.47 -14.07
C GLU A 56 -30.02 -8.59 -12.66
N GLN A 57 -29.35 -8.07 -11.62
CA GLN A 57 -29.89 -8.03 -10.25
C GLN A 57 -30.74 -6.79 -9.98
N ALA A 58 -30.51 -5.68 -10.69
CA ALA A 58 -31.22 -4.42 -10.50
C ALA A 58 -32.61 -4.44 -11.16
N SER A 59 -32.86 -5.38 -12.08
CA SER A 59 -34.03 -5.39 -12.97
C SER A 59 -35.07 -6.47 -12.68
N VAL A 60 -35.08 -7.16 -11.52
CA VAL A 60 -36.09 -8.22 -11.26
C VAL A 60 -36.61 -8.22 -9.83
N ASP A 61 -37.87 -7.79 -9.68
CA ASP A 61 -38.77 -8.22 -8.60
C ASP A 61 -39.23 -9.65 -8.88
N GLY A 62 -38.66 -10.64 -8.18
CA GLY A 62 -39.29 -11.95 -8.01
C GLY A 62 -38.43 -13.20 -8.30
N SER A 63 -38.49 -14.11 -7.32
CA SER A 63 -38.42 -15.60 -7.35
C SER A 63 -37.56 -16.11 -6.17
N SER A 64 -38.11 -17.09 -5.44
CA SER A 64 -37.62 -17.84 -4.25
C SER A 64 -36.36 -17.40 -3.46
N GLU A 65 -36.35 -17.65 -2.14
CA GLU A 65 -35.18 -17.42 -1.27
C GLU A 65 -33.90 -18.15 -1.75
N GLY A 66 -34.05 -19.31 -2.41
CA GLY A 66 -32.97 -20.09 -3.01
C GLY A 66 -32.28 -19.38 -4.17
N ASP A 67 -33.04 -18.75 -5.06
CA ASP A 67 -32.50 -18.01 -6.22
C ASP A 67 -31.70 -16.78 -5.78
N LYS A 68 -32.14 -16.12 -4.69
CA LYS A 68 -31.44 -14.97 -4.11
C LYS A 68 -30.07 -15.36 -3.54
N GLU A 69 -29.96 -16.50 -2.87
CA GLU A 69 -28.70 -16.97 -2.27
C GLU A 69 -27.71 -17.46 -3.34
N GLU A 70 -28.19 -18.12 -4.40
CA GLU A 70 -27.35 -18.55 -5.52
C GLU A 70 -26.80 -17.35 -6.32
N LYS A 71 -27.65 -16.35 -6.62
CA LYS A 71 -27.21 -15.08 -7.23
C LYS A 71 -26.15 -14.37 -6.39
N LYS A 72 -26.31 -14.34 -5.06
CA LYS A 72 -25.33 -13.75 -4.13
C LYS A 72 -23.99 -14.48 -4.13
N LYS A 73 -24.01 -15.82 -4.20
CA LYS A 73 -22.79 -16.65 -4.36
C LYS A 73 -22.08 -16.34 -5.68
N LEU A 74 -22.83 -16.23 -6.77
CA LEU A 74 -22.29 -15.98 -8.10
C LEU A 74 -21.65 -14.59 -8.21
N LYS A 75 -22.32 -13.55 -7.70
CA LYS A 75 -21.76 -12.18 -7.58
C LYS A 75 -20.43 -12.16 -6.85
N LYS A 76 -20.36 -12.87 -5.72
CA LYS A 76 -19.14 -12.96 -4.91
C LYS A 76 -18.02 -13.70 -5.63
N LYS A 77 -18.34 -14.69 -6.46
CA LYS A 77 -17.37 -15.41 -7.30
C LYS A 77 -16.75 -14.46 -8.34
N TYR A 78 -17.58 -13.75 -9.09
CA TYR A 78 -17.15 -12.85 -10.16
C TYR A 78 -16.37 -11.63 -9.66
N MET A 79 -16.83 -10.98 -8.59
CA MET A 79 -16.07 -9.89 -7.96
C MET A 79 -14.69 -10.35 -7.47
N LYS A 80 -14.58 -11.57 -6.91
CA LYS A 80 -13.28 -12.12 -6.51
C LYS A 80 -12.35 -12.36 -7.69
N GLN A 81 -12.87 -12.76 -8.85
CA GLN A 81 -12.08 -12.94 -10.06
C GLN A 81 -11.53 -11.59 -10.53
N GLY A 82 -12.38 -10.56 -10.65
CA GLY A 82 -11.94 -9.21 -11.04
C GLY A 82 -10.89 -8.61 -10.09
N VAL A 83 -11.04 -8.80 -8.78
CA VAL A 83 -10.03 -8.37 -7.78
C VAL A 83 -8.73 -9.15 -7.93
N ALA A 84 -8.78 -10.46 -8.20
CA ALA A 84 -7.58 -11.26 -8.41
C ALA A 84 -6.83 -10.81 -9.67
N MET A 85 -7.54 -10.47 -10.74
CA MET A 85 -6.94 -9.97 -11.99
C MET A 85 -6.29 -8.61 -11.77
N ALA A 86 -6.97 -7.68 -11.09
CA ALA A 86 -6.38 -6.40 -10.71
C ALA A 86 -5.13 -6.56 -9.82
N THR A 87 -5.17 -7.49 -8.87
CA THR A 87 -4.02 -7.81 -8.01
C THR A 87 -2.85 -8.37 -8.82
N ASP A 88 -3.12 -9.27 -9.76
CA ASP A 88 -2.12 -9.87 -10.64
C ASP A 88 -1.44 -8.81 -11.52
N TYR A 89 -2.24 -7.93 -12.12
CA TYR A 89 -1.73 -6.82 -12.93
C TYR A 89 -0.83 -5.88 -12.11
N LEU A 90 -1.27 -5.47 -10.92
CA LEU A 90 -0.45 -4.62 -10.04
C LEU A 90 0.87 -5.28 -9.67
N THR A 91 0.82 -6.53 -9.20
CA THR A 91 1.97 -7.18 -8.55
C THR A 91 2.92 -7.88 -9.53
N LYS A 92 2.41 -8.42 -10.64
CA LYS A 92 3.21 -9.18 -11.61
C LYS A 92 3.54 -8.39 -12.86
N THR A 93 2.62 -7.57 -13.34
CA THR A 93 2.85 -6.76 -14.55
C THR A 93 3.54 -5.45 -14.20
N LEU A 94 3.00 -4.71 -13.23
CA LEU A 94 3.55 -3.41 -12.82
C LEU A 94 4.61 -3.51 -11.72
N LEU A 95 4.78 -4.67 -11.09
CA LEU A 95 5.69 -4.89 -9.95
C LEU A 95 5.44 -3.91 -8.79
N LEU A 96 4.19 -3.47 -8.63
CA LEU A 96 3.73 -2.60 -7.56
C LEU A 96 3.21 -3.44 -6.39
N ASP A 97 3.67 -3.12 -5.19
CA ASP A 97 3.10 -3.66 -3.96
C ASP A 97 2.17 -2.61 -3.32
N PRO A 98 0.84 -2.72 -3.53
CA PRO A 98 -0.13 -1.76 -3.01
C PRO A 98 -0.25 -1.80 -1.48
N SER A 99 0.37 -2.76 -0.80
CA SER A 99 0.38 -2.78 0.66
C SER A 99 1.32 -1.72 1.25
N VAL A 100 2.37 -1.35 0.51
CA VAL A 100 3.41 -0.40 0.95
C VAL A 100 3.47 0.88 0.11
N VAL A 101 3.06 0.83 -1.15
CA VAL A 101 2.98 1.98 -2.06
C VAL A 101 1.53 2.44 -2.23
N GLY A 102 1.29 3.75 -2.13
CA GLY A 102 -0.01 4.35 -2.40
C GLY A 102 -0.32 4.39 -3.89
N VAL A 103 -1.02 3.37 -4.41
CA VAL A 103 -1.29 3.30 -5.85
C VAL A 103 -2.56 4.08 -6.23
N GLN A 104 -2.52 4.92 -7.25
CA GLN A 104 -3.66 5.63 -7.84
C GLN A 104 -3.91 5.13 -9.26
N ILE A 105 -5.14 5.18 -9.74
CA ILE A 105 -5.49 4.66 -11.07
C ILE A 105 -6.24 5.69 -11.89
N ALA A 106 -5.65 6.15 -12.98
CA ALA A 106 -6.34 6.97 -13.97
C ALA A 106 -7.27 6.09 -14.81
N ILE A 107 -8.58 6.36 -14.78
CA ILE A 107 -9.57 5.63 -15.56
C ILE A 107 -10.42 6.63 -16.34
N GLU A 108 -10.57 6.41 -17.65
CA GLU A 108 -11.46 7.19 -18.49
C GLU A 108 -12.91 7.08 -18.00
N SER A 109 -13.63 8.20 -17.98
CA SER A 109 -15.02 8.24 -17.52
C SER A 109 -15.92 7.29 -18.32
N SER A 110 -15.67 7.13 -19.63
CA SER A 110 -16.35 6.17 -20.52
C SER A 110 -16.26 4.74 -19.98
N ILE A 111 -15.06 4.28 -19.59
CA ILE A 111 -14.82 2.94 -19.05
C ILE A 111 -15.53 2.76 -17.71
N VAL A 112 -15.56 3.80 -16.87
CA VAL A 112 -16.27 3.74 -15.60
C VAL A 112 -17.77 3.57 -15.81
N VAL A 113 -18.35 4.30 -16.78
CA VAL A 113 -19.77 4.17 -17.16
C VAL A 113 -20.06 2.80 -17.78
N GLU A 114 -19.27 2.38 -18.78
CA GLU A 114 -19.42 1.09 -19.46
C GLU A 114 -19.45 -0.06 -18.46
N THR A 115 -18.59 0.02 -17.44
CA THR A 115 -18.44 -1.03 -16.43
C THR A 115 -19.22 -0.79 -15.13
N ASP A 116 -20.08 0.23 -15.07
CA ASP A 116 -20.85 0.54 -13.85
C ASP A 116 -19.94 0.64 -12.59
N GLY A 117 -18.72 1.17 -12.76
CA GLY A 117 -17.69 1.25 -11.72
C GLY A 117 -17.10 -0.08 -11.25
N CYS A 118 -17.31 -1.18 -11.96
CA CYS A 118 -16.82 -2.50 -11.54
C CYS A 118 -15.29 -2.61 -11.60
N ILE A 119 -14.65 -2.09 -12.66
CA ILE A 119 -13.19 -2.07 -12.78
C ILE A 119 -12.59 -1.27 -11.63
N SER A 120 -13.10 -0.05 -11.44
CA SER A 120 -12.80 0.85 -10.32
C SER A 120 -12.85 0.13 -8.97
N ALA A 121 -13.96 -0.55 -8.66
CA ALA A 121 -14.11 -1.29 -7.41
C ALA A 121 -13.12 -2.46 -7.27
N CYS A 122 -12.85 -3.21 -8.34
CA CYS A 122 -11.92 -4.34 -8.32
C CYS A 122 -10.50 -3.88 -7.96
N PHE A 123 -10.05 -2.78 -8.53
CA PHE A 123 -8.73 -2.23 -8.26
C PHE A 123 -8.61 -1.60 -6.86
N LEU A 124 -9.65 -0.91 -6.39
CA LEU A 124 -9.69 -0.42 -5.01
C LEU A 124 -9.63 -1.57 -4.00
N ASP A 125 -10.39 -2.65 -4.24
CA ASP A 125 -10.38 -3.86 -3.41
C ASP A 125 -9.09 -4.69 -3.55
N ALA A 126 -8.31 -4.48 -4.63
CA ALA A 126 -6.96 -5.01 -4.82
C ALA A 126 -5.88 -4.19 -4.08
N GLY A 127 -6.24 -3.05 -3.47
CA GLY A 127 -5.38 -2.26 -2.59
C GLY A 127 -5.03 -0.86 -3.09
N CYS A 128 -5.48 -0.47 -4.29
CA CYS A 128 -5.24 0.87 -4.80
C CYS A 128 -5.93 1.92 -3.94
N THR A 129 -5.25 3.03 -3.69
CA THR A 129 -5.68 4.10 -2.82
C THR A 129 -6.70 5.03 -3.45
N HIS A 130 -6.63 5.34 -4.74
CA HIS A 130 -7.58 6.26 -5.37
C HIS A 130 -7.82 5.91 -6.83
N ILE A 131 -8.95 6.36 -7.36
CA ILE A 131 -9.21 6.42 -8.79
C ILE A 131 -9.17 7.89 -9.21
N VAL A 132 -8.49 8.16 -10.32
CA VAL A 132 -8.30 9.47 -10.92
C VAL A 132 -9.16 9.52 -12.18
N ILE A 133 -10.04 10.50 -12.28
CA ILE A 133 -11.03 10.62 -13.36
C ILE A 133 -11.08 12.08 -13.81
N ASP A 134 -11.36 12.30 -15.09
CA ASP A 134 -11.60 13.64 -15.62
C ASP A 134 -12.69 14.39 -14.81
N GLY A 135 -12.31 15.56 -14.29
CA GLY A 135 -13.15 16.38 -13.42
C GLY A 135 -14.39 16.97 -14.10
N THR A 136 -14.48 16.92 -15.44
CA THR A 136 -15.63 17.43 -16.20
C THR A 136 -16.78 16.44 -16.34
N ASN A 137 -16.58 15.16 -16.00
CA ASN A 137 -17.56 14.10 -16.25
C ASN A 137 -17.74 13.18 -15.02
N LEU A 138 -17.81 13.79 -13.83
CA LEU A 138 -17.95 13.07 -12.55
C LEU A 138 -19.37 12.55 -12.30
N GLU A 139 -20.41 13.11 -12.94
CA GLU A 139 -21.81 12.66 -12.79
C GLU A 139 -22.00 11.19 -13.21
N ALA A 140 -21.13 10.69 -14.10
CA ALA A 140 -20.99 9.28 -14.45
C ALA A 140 -20.73 8.33 -13.26
N LEU A 141 -20.29 8.88 -12.11
CA LEU A 141 -19.86 8.12 -10.94
C LEU A 141 -20.93 7.98 -9.86
N ASP A 142 -22.04 8.73 -9.95
CA ASP A 142 -23.09 8.71 -8.91
C ASP A 142 -23.78 7.34 -8.76
N ALA A 143 -23.62 6.44 -9.76
CA ALA A 143 -24.06 5.05 -9.71
C ALA A 143 -22.93 4.05 -9.34
N ALA A 144 -21.66 4.47 -9.43
CA ALA A 144 -20.51 3.59 -9.24
C ALA A 144 -20.30 3.29 -7.76
N ARG A 145 -19.96 2.04 -7.43
CA ARG A 145 -19.55 1.62 -6.08
C ARG A 145 -18.16 2.15 -5.72
N VAL A 146 -17.94 3.47 -5.79
CA VAL A 146 -16.68 4.12 -5.48
C VAL A 146 -16.93 5.17 -4.41
N PRO A 147 -16.29 5.07 -3.24
CA PRO A 147 -16.45 6.08 -2.20
C PRO A 147 -15.86 7.41 -2.67
N ARG A 148 -16.58 8.50 -2.45
CA ARG A 148 -16.18 9.86 -2.85
C ARG A 148 -14.74 10.17 -2.43
N GLU A 149 -14.36 9.84 -1.19
CA GLU A 149 -13.04 10.12 -0.64
C GLU A 149 -11.90 9.39 -1.37
N ARG A 150 -12.22 8.41 -2.22
CA ARG A 150 -11.28 7.62 -3.03
C ARG A 150 -11.25 8.09 -4.49
N ILE A 151 -11.96 9.16 -4.83
CA ILE A 151 -11.98 9.76 -6.17
C ILE A 151 -11.12 11.02 -6.16
N VAL A 152 -10.25 11.10 -7.17
CA VAL A 152 -9.44 12.27 -7.51
C VAL A 152 -9.97 12.83 -8.83
N ALA A 153 -10.54 14.03 -8.80
CA ALA A 153 -10.98 14.73 -9.99
C ALA A 153 -9.78 15.44 -10.65
N SER A 154 -9.35 14.95 -11.80
CA SER A 154 -8.23 15.50 -12.56
C SER A 154 -8.72 16.58 -13.51
N PHE A 155 -8.15 17.77 -13.40
CA PHE A 155 -8.36 18.86 -14.34
C PHE A 155 -7.31 18.83 -15.43
N ALA A 156 -7.68 19.26 -16.64
CA ALA A 156 -6.75 19.30 -17.77
C ALA A 156 -5.76 20.46 -17.66
N SER A 157 -6.18 21.58 -17.04
CA SER A 157 -5.35 22.77 -16.87
C SER A 157 -5.93 23.70 -15.80
N VAL A 158 -5.14 24.68 -15.34
CA VAL A 158 -5.56 25.66 -14.34
C VAL A 158 -6.73 26.52 -14.83
N GLU A 159 -6.83 26.78 -16.13
CA GLU A 159 -7.94 27.54 -16.74
C GLU A 159 -9.29 26.86 -16.55
N THR A 160 -9.29 25.54 -16.33
CA THR A 160 -10.51 24.75 -16.05
C THR A 160 -10.82 24.64 -14.55
N CYS A 161 -10.00 25.25 -13.68
CA CYS A 161 -10.09 25.13 -12.23
C CYS A 161 -10.62 26.41 -11.56
N GLY A 162 -11.77 26.92 -12.00
CA GLY A 162 -12.43 28.01 -11.29
C GLY A 162 -13.02 27.58 -9.94
N LYS A 163 -13.43 28.57 -9.13
CA LYS A 163 -13.97 28.32 -7.77
C LYS A 163 -15.23 27.46 -7.80
N ASP A 164 -16.10 27.68 -8.76
CA ASP A 164 -17.37 26.95 -8.87
C ASP A 164 -17.11 25.52 -9.37
N GLU A 165 -16.18 25.35 -10.32
CA GLU A 165 -15.75 24.05 -10.84
C GLU A 165 -15.07 23.20 -9.76
N ILE A 166 -14.17 23.80 -8.97
CA ILE A 166 -13.52 23.13 -7.82
C ILE A 166 -14.58 22.73 -6.78
N THR A 167 -15.54 23.61 -6.50
CA THR A 167 -16.61 23.32 -5.53
C THR A 167 -17.50 22.17 -6.01
N ALA A 168 -17.87 22.17 -7.28
CA ALA A 168 -18.63 21.08 -7.91
C ALA A 168 -17.85 19.77 -7.89
N ALA A 169 -16.57 19.78 -8.28
CA ALA A 169 -15.72 18.60 -8.26
C ALA A 169 -15.58 18.03 -6.84
N LEU A 170 -15.36 18.87 -5.82
CA LEU A 170 -15.23 18.45 -4.42
C LEU A 170 -16.56 18.01 -3.78
N ALA A 171 -17.70 18.24 -4.43
CA ALA A 171 -18.97 17.64 -4.03
C ALA A 171 -19.02 16.14 -4.38
N LEU A 172 -18.37 15.74 -5.48
CA LEU A 172 -18.40 14.38 -6.04
C LEU A 172 -17.08 13.61 -5.86
N ALA A 173 -15.97 14.30 -5.58
CA ALA A 173 -14.66 13.75 -5.35
C ALA A 173 -14.10 14.14 -3.96
N GLY A 174 -13.14 13.35 -3.49
CA GLY A 174 -12.43 13.61 -2.23
C GLY A 174 -11.28 14.58 -2.42
N THR A 175 -10.70 14.64 -3.61
CA THR A 175 -9.50 15.40 -3.93
C THR A 175 -9.57 15.86 -5.37
N ILE A 176 -8.93 16.98 -5.69
CA ILE A 176 -8.69 17.44 -7.06
C ILE A 176 -7.20 17.28 -7.40
N SER A 177 -6.91 17.09 -8.68
CA SER A 177 -5.56 17.06 -9.22
C SER A 177 -5.46 18.07 -10.36
N VAL A 178 -4.45 18.94 -10.35
CA VAL A 178 -4.32 20.04 -11.30
C VAL A 178 -2.87 20.12 -11.81
N PRO A 179 -2.65 20.10 -13.13
CA PRO A 179 -1.32 20.31 -13.68
C PRO A 179 -0.89 21.77 -13.55
N VAL A 180 0.35 21.98 -13.09
CA VAL A 180 0.95 23.30 -12.90
C VAL A 180 2.40 23.31 -13.35
N THR A 181 2.82 24.44 -13.91
CA THR A 181 4.18 24.71 -14.39
C THR A 181 4.79 25.95 -13.76
N THR A 182 4.00 26.73 -13.01
CA THR A 182 4.47 27.92 -12.30
C THR A 182 3.90 28.03 -10.89
N LEU A 183 4.53 28.86 -10.06
CA LEU A 183 4.07 29.11 -8.70
C LEU A 183 2.77 29.92 -8.67
N GLU A 184 2.60 30.84 -9.62
CA GLU A 184 1.40 31.67 -9.77
C GLU A 184 0.18 30.80 -10.09
N GLN A 185 0.35 29.77 -10.91
CA GLN A 185 -0.67 28.77 -11.21
C GLN A 185 -1.10 28.01 -9.94
N ALA A 186 -0.15 27.55 -9.13
CA ALA A 186 -0.45 26.90 -7.86
C ALA A 186 -1.18 27.85 -6.89
N ASP A 187 -0.74 29.11 -6.80
CA ASP A 187 -1.39 30.13 -5.96
C ASP A 187 -2.82 30.46 -6.42
N ALA A 188 -3.06 30.51 -7.74
CA ALA A 188 -4.39 30.70 -8.30
C ALA A 188 -5.34 29.58 -7.85
N VAL A 189 -4.93 28.31 -8.00
CA VAL A 189 -5.74 27.16 -7.56
C VAL A 189 -5.98 27.19 -6.06
N LEU A 190 -4.95 27.45 -5.25
CA LEU A 190 -5.09 27.54 -3.78
C LEU A 190 -6.05 28.65 -3.36
N SER A 191 -6.11 29.77 -4.10
CA SER A 191 -7.06 30.87 -3.82
C SER A 191 -8.52 30.48 -4.06
N CYS A 192 -8.77 29.50 -4.91
CA CYS A 192 -10.10 28.96 -5.20
C CYS A 192 -10.52 27.86 -4.22
N MET A 193 -9.60 27.30 -3.43
CA MET A 193 -9.91 26.25 -2.46
C MET A 193 -10.74 26.81 -1.29
N PRO A 194 -11.79 26.09 -0.83
CA PRO A 194 -12.72 26.58 0.18
C PRO A 194 -12.05 26.81 1.55
N GLU A 195 -11.03 26.03 1.91
CA GLU A 195 -10.23 26.16 3.14
C GLU A 195 -8.84 25.54 2.94
N LYS A 196 -7.92 25.70 3.90
CA LYS A 196 -6.66 24.93 3.97
C LYS A 196 -7.00 23.44 4.03
N SER A 197 -6.81 22.74 2.92
CA SER A 197 -7.34 21.39 2.74
C SER A 197 -6.34 20.47 2.04
N ASP A 198 -6.29 19.23 2.50
CA ASP A 198 -5.52 18.12 1.92
C ASP A 198 -6.11 17.55 0.63
N LYS A 199 -7.08 18.27 0.05
CA LYS A 199 -7.88 17.87 -1.10
C LYS A 199 -7.34 18.40 -2.43
N VAL A 200 -6.09 18.86 -2.50
CA VAL A 200 -5.45 19.30 -3.75
C VAL A 200 -4.14 18.56 -3.98
N VAL A 201 -3.94 18.10 -5.20
CA VAL A 201 -2.71 17.52 -5.72
C VAL A 201 -2.24 18.38 -6.90
N PHE A 202 -1.01 18.87 -6.85
CA PHE A 202 -0.39 19.53 -8.00
C PHE A 202 0.42 18.53 -8.80
N GLU A 203 0.15 18.45 -10.10
CA GLU A 203 0.92 17.66 -11.05
C GLU A 203 1.92 18.57 -11.73
N LEU A 204 3.20 18.42 -11.42
CA LEU A 204 4.24 19.16 -12.11
C LEU A 204 4.63 18.37 -13.35
N THR A 205 4.35 18.96 -14.51
CA THR A 205 4.76 18.47 -15.84
C THR A 205 6.09 19.10 -16.24
N ASP A 206 6.77 18.53 -17.24
CA ASP A 206 8.01 19.07 -17.81
C ASP A 206 9.14 19.29 -16.78
N VAL A 207 9.19 18.42 -15.77
CA VAL A 207 10.16 18.53 -14.69
C VAL A 207 11.53 18.05 -15.17
N ASP A 208 12.54 18.92 -15.09
CA ASP A 208 13.94 18.62 -15.37
C ASP A 208 14.86 18.86 -14.15
N ASP A 209 16.15 18.63 -14.35
CA ASP A 209 17.19 18.76 -13.32
C ASP A 209 17.71 20.19 -13.17
N SER A 210 17.09 21.19 -13.83
CA SER A 210 17.59 22.56 -13.80
C SER A 210 17.32 23.22 -12.43
N PRO A 211 18.19 24.15 -11.99
CA PRO A 211 17.98 24.87 -10.73
C PRO A 211 16.61 25.54 -10.64
N ALA A 212 16.13 26.15 -11.73
CA ALA A 212 14.83 26.83 -11.77
C ALA A 212 13.67 25.87 -11.50
N THR A 213 13.68 24.68 -12.13
CA THR A 213 12.66 23.67 -11.91
C THR A 213 12.70 23.12 -10.49
N LEU A 214 13.89 22.85 -9.95
CA LEU A 214 14.04 22.34 -8.59
C LEU A 214 13.60 23.37 -7.53
N GLU A 215 13.87 24.66 -7.77
CA GLU A 215 13.36 25.77 -6.94
C GLU A 215 11.83 25.86 -6.99
N LEU A 216 11.22 25.70 -8.18
CA LEU A 216 9.78 25.65 -8.33
C LEU A 216 9.16 24.49 -7.55
N VAL A 217 9.71 23.27 -7.69
CA VAL A 217 9.24 22.08 -6.94
C VAL A 217 9.28 22.35 -5.44
N ALA A 218 10.40 22.88 -4.92
CA ALA A 218 10.54 23.20 -3.51
C ALA A 218 9.54 24.29 -3.05
N ALA A 219 9.31 25.31 -3.87
CA ALA A 219 8.36 26.39 -3.57
C ALA A 219 6.92 25.87 -3.50
N ILE A 220 6.48 25.05 -4.46
CA ILE A 220 5.14 24.45 -4.43
C ILE A 220 5.04 23.46 -3.26
N ALA A 221 6.10 22.70 -2.92
CA ALA A 221 6.09 21.76 -1.80
C ALA A 221 5.87 22.48 -0.47
N LYS A 222 6.53 23.62 -0.31
CA LYS A 222 6.32 24.51 0.83
C LYS A 222 4.88 25.03 0.91
N LYS A 223 4.31 25.51 -0.20
CA LYS A 223 2.90 25.96 -0.24
C LYS A 223 1.93 24.86 0.14
N CYS A 224 2.16 23.66 -0.39
CA CYS A 224 1.35 22.50 -0.09
C CYS A 224 1.46 22.10 1.39
N LYS A 225 2.62 22.24 2.05
CA LYS A 225 2.71 22.04 3.52
C LYS A 225 1.81 23.00 4.29
N ASP A 226 1.77 24.27 3.89
CA ASP A 226 0.96 25.30 4.54
C ASP A 226 -0.56 25.09 4.34
N HIS A 227 -0.93 24.37 3.27
CA HIS A 227 -2.31 24.11 2.86
C HIS A 227 -2.72 22.64 3.00
N LYS A 228 -1.81 21.75 3.44
CA LYS A 228 -1.93 20.28 3.45
C LYS A 228 -2.09 19.60 2.08
N GLY A 229 -1.89 20.31 0.96
CA GLY A 229 -1.92 19.76 -0.40
C GLY A 229 -0.82 18.74 -0.67
N LYS A 230 -0.77 18.16 -1.87
CA LYS A 230 0.22 17.16 -2.29
C LYS A 230 0.86 17.54 -3.62
N ILE A 231 2.03 16.96 -3.90
CA ILE A 231 2.73 17.12 -5.17
C ILE A 231 2.98 15.78 -5.80
N ILE A 232 2.78 15.73 -7.11
CA ILE A 232 3.25 14.65 -7.96
C ILE A 232 4.08 15.22 -9.11
N LEU A 233 5.19 14.56 -9.43
CA LEU A 233 5.90 14.81 -10.68
C LEU A 233 5.43 13.81 -11.73
N VAL A 234 5.14 14.31 -12.94
CA VAL A 234 4.71 13.49 -14.07
C VAL A 234 5.93 13.00 -14.83
N ASP A 235 6.08 11.68 -14.96
CA ASP A 235 7.14 10.99 -15.69
C ASP A 235 8.61 11.41 -15.40
N PRO A 236 9.04 11.80 -14.18
CA PRO A 236 10.44 12.07 -13.90
C PRO A 236 11.33 10.83 -14.10
N CYS A 237 12.55 11.04 -14.57
CA CYS A 237 13.60 10.02 -14.44
C CYS A 237 14.08 9.93 -12.98
N ALA A 238 14.77 8.84 -12.61
CA ALA A 238 15.26 8.65 -11.23
C ALA A 238 16.20 9.76 -10.75
N THR A 239 16.97 10.37 -11.65
CA THR A 239 17.85 11.50 -11.33
C THR A 239 17.03 12.76 -11.02
N THR A 240 16.06 13.09 -11.88
CA THR A 240 15.14 14.20 -11.66
C THR A 240 14.34 14.03 -10.40
N LEU A 241 13.78 12.84 -10.18
CA LEU A 241 13.03 12.56 -8.96
C LEU A 241 13.91 12.69 -7.73
N GLY A 242 15.11 12.11 -7.72
CA GLY A 242 16.02 12.20 -6.58
C GLY A 242 16.46 13.63 -6.27
N LYS A 243 16.71 14.46 -7.29
CA LYS A 243 17.05 15.89 -7.13
C LYS A 243 15.86 16.72 -6.67
N ALA A 244 14.68 16.52 -7.27
CA ALA A 244 13.44 17.18 -6.88
C ALA A 244 13.07 16.83 -5.43
N PHE A 245 13.25 15.57 -5.06
CA PHE A 245 13.09 15.11 -3.70
C PHE A 245 14.06 15.81 -2.75
N ALA A 246 15.35 15.88 -3.11
CA ALA A 246 16.37 16.59 -2.33
C ALA A 246 16.15 18.09 -2.21
N ALA A 247 15.60 18.75 -3.24
CA ALA A 247 15.26 20.17 -3.21
C ALA A 247 14.19 20.50 -2.14
N CYS A 248 13.36 19.53 -1.79
CA CYS A 248 12.38 19.67 -0.71
C CYS A 248 12.97 19.38 0.69
N MET A 249 14.20 18.88 0.78
CA MET A 249 14.83 18.52 2.05
C MET A 249 15.80 19.59 2.53
N ARG A 250 16.12 19.54 3.82
CA ARG A 250 17.20 20.34 4.42
C ARG A 250 18.05 19.48 5.35
N THR A 251 19.27 19.92 5.62
CA THR A 251 20.12 19.29 6.62
C THR A 251 20.94 20.37 7.29
N ASP A 252 21.08 20.27 8.62
CA ASP A 252 21.95 21.11 9.43
C ASP A 252 23.37 20.56 9.53
N ARG A 253 23.61 19.39 8.93
CA ARG A 253 24.90 18.71 9.03
C ARG A 253 25.95 19.40 8.14
N PRO A 254 27.17 19.65 8.66
CA PRO A 254 28.26 20.22 7.86
C PRO A 254 28.69 19.37 6.66
N ASP A 255 28.42 18.06 6.69
CA ASP A 255 28.72 17.13 5.60
C ASP A 255 27.65 17.07 4.51
N GLY A 256 26.54 17.82 4.66
CA GLY A 256 25.45 17.85 3.69
C GLY A 256 24.65 16.55 3.59
N LEU A 257 24.82 15.62 4.54
CA LEU A 257 24.11 14.35 4.55
C LEU A 257 22.75 14.46 5.26
N TYR A 258 21.82 13.59 4.88
CA TYR A 258 20.51 13.45 5.50
C TYR A 258 20.48 12.22 6.41
N THR A 259 19.98 12.39 7.64
CA THR A 259 19.75 11.27 8.53
C THR A 259 18.66 10.37 7.94
N THR A 260 18.87 9.06 7.88
CA THR A 260 17.94 8.12 7.26
C THR A 260 17.64 6.97 8.20
N VAL A 261 16.37 6.83 8.60
CA VAL A 261 15.88 5.65 9.32
C VAL A 261 15.48 4.60 8.30
N VAL A 262 16.01 3.39 8.43
CA VAL A 262 15.62 2.25 7.59
C VAL A 262 14.62 1.41 8.37
N CYS A 263 13.48 1.10 7.76
CA CYS A 263 12.36 0.41 8.39
C CYS A 263 11.89 -0.80 7.57
N THR A 264 11.30 -1.79 8.23
CA THR A 264 10.49 -2.83 7.59
C THR A 264 9.21 -2.22 7.01
N ARG A 265 8.46 -3.05 6.26
CA ARG A 265 7.12 -2.70 5.74
C ARG A 265 6.14 -2.30 6.86
N ASN A 266 6.31 -2.89 8.04
CA ASN A 266 5.52 -2.61 9.25
C ASN A 266 6.10 -1.47 10.12
N ASN A 267 7.01 -0.65 9.58
CA ASN A 267 7.66 0.47 10.26
C ASN A 267 8.60 0.10 11.43
N GLU A 268 9.02 -1.17 11.55
CA GLU A 268 10.03 -1.56 12.55
C GLU A 268 11.39 -1.05 12.10
N ALA A 269 12.10 -0.31 12.96
CA ALA A 269 13.41 0.23 12.61
C ALA A 269 14.46 -0.87 12.52
N LEU A 270 15.11 -0.98 11.35
CA LEU A 270 16.24 -1.87 11.09
C LEU A 270 17.57 -1.21 11.47
N GLY A 271 17.72 0.09 11.18
CA GLY A 271 18.93 0.83 11.51
C GLY A 271 18.88 2.31 11.12
N LEU A 272 19.91 3.03 11.55
CA LEU A 272 20.14 4.43 11.20
C LEU A 272 21.34 4.54 10.27
N VAL A 273 21.15 5.22 9.14
CA VAL A 273 22.18 5.45 8.13
C VAL A 273 22.15 6.91 7.68
N TYR A 274 23.05 7.29 6.80
CA TYR A 274 23.10 8.62 6.20
C TYR A 274 22.90 8.50 4.70
N SER A 275 22.21 9.47 4.11
CA SER A 275 22.01 9.56 2.68
C SER A 275 22.61 10.86 2.14
N SER A 276 23.16 10.78 0.94
CA SER A 276 23.52 11.90 0.09
C SER A 276 22.48 12.00 -1.03
N ILE A 277 22.49 13.08 -1.82
CA ILE A 277 21.64 13.19 -3.00
C ILE A 277 21.96 12.05 -3.97
N GLU A 278 23.24 11.73 -4.14
CA GLU A 278 23.74 10.65 -4.99
C GLU A 278 23.22 9.28 -4.51
N SER A 279 23.17 9.05 -3.19
CA SER A 279 22.66 7.78 -2.67
C SER A 279 21.16 7.64 -2.83
N VAL A 280 20.39 8.74 -2.70
CA VAL A 280 18.95 8.74 -2.99
C VAL A 280 18.71 8.41 -4.47
N ILE A 281 19.38 9.10 -5.38
CA ILE A 281 19.28 8.83 -6.83
C ILE A 281 19.64 7.37 -7.12
N ALA A 282 20.76 6.87 -6.57
CA ALA A 282 21.18 5.50 -6.78
C ALA A 282 20.18 4.49 -6.21
N ALA A 283 19.56 4.78 -5.07
CA ALA A 283 18.54 3.94 -4.45
C ALA A 283 17.29 3.83 -5.34
N LEU A 284 16.81 4.95 -5.86
CA LEU A 284 15.70 5.01 -6.83
C LEU A 284 16.05 4.28 -8.14
N GLN A 285 17.26 4.48 -8.67
CA GLN A 285 17.66 3.83 -9.93
C GLN A 285 17.69 2.30 -9.85
N CYS A 286 18.02 1.72 -8.69
CA CYS A 286 18.19 0.27 -8.56
C CYS A 286 17.19 -0.41 -7.63
N ASN A 287 16.22 0.31 -7.05
CA ASN A 287 15.27 -0.20 -6.05
C ASN A 287 15.94 -0.94 -4.88
N ARG A 288 17.09 -0.43 -4.41
CA ARG A 288 17.82 -1.03 -3.28
C ARG A 288 18.12 0.00 -2.22
N GLY A 289 18.37 -0.48 -1.01
CA GLY A 289 18.98 0.33 0.03
C GLY A 289 20.38 0.77 -0.39
N VAL A 290 20.50 2.02 -0.85
CA VAL A 290 21.77 2.67 -1.16
C VAL A 290 21.91 3.90 -0.28
N TYR A 291 23.03 3.97 0.42
CA TYR A 291 23.29 4.96 1.46
C TYR A 291 24.65 5.63 1.22
N TRP A 292 24.97 6.63 2.02
CA TRP A 292 26.30 7.21 2.10
C TRP A 292 27.04 6.69 3.33
N SER A 293 28.19 6.06 3.12
CA SER A 293 29.08 5.67 4.20
C SER A 293 30.02 6.81 4.55
N ARG A 294 29.85 7.38 5.75
CA ARG A 294 30.75 8.44 6.26
C ARG A 294 32.19 7.97 6.43
N SER A 295 32.39 6.73 6.89
CA SER A 295 33.73 6.18 7.09
C SER A 295 34.44 5.83 5.78
N ARG A 296 33.69 5.42 4.75
CA ARG A 296 34.25 5.14 3.41
C ARG A 296 34.29 6.37 2.51
N GLY A 297 33.60 7.46 2.88
CA GLY A 297 33.50 8.67 2.08
C GLY A 297 32.80 8.47 0.73
N GLY A 298 31.80 7.58 0.66
CA GLY A 298 31.18 7.24 -0.62
C GLY A 298 29.91 6.40 -0.52
N LEU A 299 29.35 6.06 -1.70
CA LEU A 299 28.14 5.24 -1.82
C LEU A 299 28.34 3.85 -1.21
N TRP A 300 27.32 3.39 -0.50
CA TRP A 300 27.22 2.06 0.08
C TRP A 300 25.90 1.42 -0.31
N ARG A 301 25.97 0.44 -1.21
CA ARG A 301 24.84 -0.40 -1.59
C ARG A 301 24.74 -1.56 -0.59
N LYS A 302 23.65 -1.61 0.18
CA LYS A 302 23.48 -2.61 1.24
C LYS A 302 23.40 -4.01 0.65
N GLY A 303 24.24 -4.91 1.18
CA GLY A 303 24.30 -6.32 0.80
C GLY A 303 25.36 -6.67 -0.23
N ASP A 304 26.00 -5.72 -0.91
CA ASP A 304 26.99 -6.03 -1.98
C ASP A 304 28.20 -6.84 -1.48
N SER A 305 28.55 -6.73 -0.20
CA SER A 305 29.63 -7.51 0.41
C SER A 305 29.14 -8.69 1.26
N SER A 306 27.91 -8.63 1.79
CA SER A 306 27.42 -9.61 2.78
C SER A 306 26.36 -10.57 2.24
N GLY A 307 25.83 -10.34 1.03
CA GLY A 307 24.64 -11.07 0.53
C GLY A 307 23.33 -10.63 1.18
N HIS A 308 23.33 -9.70 2.14
CA HIS A 308 22.11 -9.24 2.82
C HIS A 308 21.54 -7.97 2.20
N PHE A 309 20.92 -8.14 1.03
CA PHE A 309 20.38 -7.07 0.20
C PHE A 309 19.02 -6.55 0.70
N GLN A 310 18.64 -5.40 0.17
CA GLN A 310 17.36 -4.76 0.47
C GLN A 310 16.64 -4.43 -0.82
N THR A 311 15.34 -4.67 -0.85
CA THR A 311 14.44 -4.08 -1.85
C THR A 311 13.84 -2.81 -1.25
N LEU A 312 14.05 -1.67 -1.90
CA LEU A 312 13.43 -0.40 -1.52
C LEU A 312 11.98 -0.37 -2.00
N HIS A 313 11.06 -0.05 -1.10
CA HIS A 313 9.63 0.07 -1.41
C HIS A 313 9.11 1.48 -1.30
N ARG A 314 9.58 2.22 -0.28
CA ARG A 314 9.14 3.59 -0.02
C ARG A 314 10.25 4.40 0.64
N LEU A 315 10.24 5.68 0.38
CA LEU A 315 11.15 6.73 0.79
C LEU A 315 10.24 7.89 1.18
N ASP A 316 10.13 8.09 2.48
CA ASP A 316 9.42 9.20 3.08
C ASP A 316 10.43 10.21 3.61
N VAL A 317 9.97 11.43 3.85
CA VAL A 317 10.67 12.42 4.68
C VAL A 317 9.75 12.80 5.83
N ASP A 318 10.36 13.18 6.94
CA ASP A 318 9.66 13.62 8.14
C ASP A 318 8.99 15.00 7.99
N CYS A 319 8.43 15.49 9.11
CA CYS A 319 7.43 16.53 9.00
C CYS A 319 7.99 17.92 8.66
N ASP A 320 9.26 18.10 8.97
CA ASP A 320 9.98 19.34 8.85
C ASP A 320 11.08 19.26 7.79
N GLY A 321 11.49 18.08 7.35
CA GLY A 321 12.19 17.91 6.08
C GLY A 321 13.66 17.56 6.21
N ASP A 322 14.10 17.09 7.37
CA ASP A 322 15.52 16.84 7.67
C ASP A 322 15.86 15.40 8.03
N ALA A 323 14.86 14.51 8.07
CA ALA A 323 15.09 13.07 8.15
C ALA A 323 14.33 12.29 7.07
N LEU A 324 15.03 11.30 6.51
CA LEU A 324 14.50 10.32 5.57
C LEU A 324 14.02 9.06 6.32
N ARG A 325 13.01 8.41 5.76
CA ARG A 325 12.64 7.03 6.11
C ARG A 325 12.63 6.16 4.87
N PHE A 326 13.46 5.13 4.86
CA PHE A 326 13.47 4.09 3.83
C PHE A 326 12.70 2.88 4.34
N THR A 327 11.53 2.60 3.76
CA THR A 327 10.80 1.34 3.95
C THR A 327 11.33 0.31 2.96
N VAL A 328 11.84 -0.80 3.48
CA VAL A 328 12.50 -1.85 2.71
C VAL A 328 11.99 -3.23 3.09
N THR A 329 12.15 -4.19 2.18
CA THR A 329 12.21 -5.61 2.55
C THR A 329 13.68 -6.00 2.70
N GLN A 330 14.07 -6.38 3.91
CA GLN A 330 15.39 -6.96 4.18
C GLN A 330 15.42 -8.40 3.67
N ARG A 331 16.48 -8.76 2.94
CA ARG A 331 16.71 -10.11 2.41
C ARG A 331 18.14 -10.54 2.73
N GLY A 332 18.40 -11.84 2.59
CA GLY A 332 19.73 -12.43 2.74
C GLY A 332 19.70 -13.91 2.38
N ASP A 333 20.85 -14.43 1.94
CA ASP A 333 20.97 -15.82 1.46
C ASP A 333 20.90 -16.84 2.60
N ASP A 334 21.47 -16.48 3.76
CA ASP A 334 21.51 -17.29 4.98
C ASP A 334 20.49 -16.81 6.03
N VAL A 335 20.51 -15.50 6.34
CA VAL A 335 19.66 -14.84 7.32
C VAL A 335 19.20 -13.46 6.83
N GLU A 336 18.02 -13.03 7.27
CA GLU A 336 17.49 -11.69 7.02
C GLU A 336 18.18 -10.68 7.95
N ALA A 337 19.41 -10.24 7.64
CA ALA A 337 20.21 -9.36 8.51
C ALA A 337 20.46 -7.96 7.95
N PHE A 338 20.04 -6.93 8.69
CA PHE A 338 20.51 -5.57 8.45
C PHE A 338 21.91 -5.35 9.02
N CYS A 339 22.14 -5.86 10.24
CA CYS A 339 23.36 -5.61 10.99
C CYS A 339 24.49 -6.53 10.54
N HIS A 340 25.73 -6.03 10.63
CA HIS A 340 26.94 -6.84 10.39
C HIS A 340 27.19 -7.89 11.48
N LEU A 341 26.43 -7.83 12.59
CA LEU A 341 26.42 -8.85 13.65
C LEU A 341 25.39 -9.95 13.39
N TYR A 342 24.88 -10.08 12.16
CA TYR A 342 23.91 -11.10 11.75
C TYR A 342 22.54 -11.00 12.44
N THR A 343 22.20 -9.84 13.00
CA THR A 343 20.87 -9.55 13.56
C THR A 343 20.00 -8.77 12.57
N LEU A 344 18.68 -8.92 12.68
CA LEU A 344 17.72 -8.20 11.83
C LEU A 344 17.85 -6.67 12.01
N THR A 345 18.14 -6.20 13.23
CA THR A 345 18.28 -4.77 13.53
C THR A 345 19.67 -4.44 14.07
N CYS A 346 20.10 -3.17 13.94
CA CYS A 346 21.32 -2.65 14.58
C CYS A 346 21.25 -2.63 16.11
N TRP A 347 20.07 -2.80 16.70
CA TRP A 347 19.85 -2.77 18.15
C TRP A 347 19.73 -4.17 18.76
N GLY A 348 20.17 -5.19 18.02
CA GLY A 348 20.14 -6.59 18.46
C GLY A 348 18.88 -7.32 17.98
N GLU A 349 18.48 -8.33 18.75
CA GLU A 349 17.30 -9.13 18.46
C GLU A 349 16.04 -8.26 18.53
N PRO A 350 15.12 -8.38 17.55
CA PRO A 350 13.82 -7.73 17.65
C PRO A 350 13.03 -8.31 18.83
N ASN A 351 11.98 -7.60 19.24
CA ASN A 351 11.06 -8.02 20.31
C ASN A 351 9.67 -8.34 19.73
N GLY A 352 8.77 -8.87 20.58
CA GLY A 352 7.36 -9.07 20.23
C GLY A 352 7.13 -10.07 19.08
N LEU A 353 6.18 -9.77 18.19
CA LEU A 353 5.77 -10.68 17.12
C LEU A 353 6.88 -10.98 16.11
N ARG A 354 7.78 -10.03 15.85
CA ARG A 354 8.92 -10.27 14.96
C ARG A 354 9.93 -11.22 15.58
N HIS A 355 10.19 -11.10 16.88
CA HIS A 355 11.03 -12.07 17.59
C HIS A 355 10.46 -13.48 17.52
N LEU A 356 9.15 -13.60 17.75
CA LEU A 356 8.43 -14.86 17.66
C LEU A 356 8.52 -15.45 16.25
N GLU A 357 8.32 -14.64 15.21
CA GLU A 357 8.47 -15.07 13.82
C GLU A 357 9.88 -15.61 13.55
N LEU A 358 10.94 -14.88 13.91
CA LEU A 358 12.32 -15.32 13.68
C LEU A 358 12.62 -16.63 14.44
N THR A 359 12.15 -16.73 15.69
CA THR A 359 12.27 -17.95 16.49
C THR A 359 11.54 -19.13 15.84
N MET A 360 10.34 -18.91 15.30
CA MET A 360 9.55 -19.93 14.62
C MET A 360 10.18 -20.36 13.29
N LYS A 361 10.74 -19.41 12.51
CA LYS A 361 11.48 -19.71 11.28
C LYS A 361 12.71 -20.56 11.56
N ASP A 362 13.45 -20.25 12.62
CA ASP A 362 14.59 -21.05 13.07
C ASP A 362 14.14 -22.45 13.51
N ARG A 363 13.15 -22.54 14.40
CA ARG A 363 12.62 -23.83 14.88
C ARG A 363 12.03 -24.70 13.77
N LEU A 364 11.42 -24.11 12.74
CA LEU A 364 10.94 -24.88 11.59
C LEU A 364 12.08 -25.65 10.90
N LYS A 365 13.30 -25.09 10.89
CA LYS A 365 14.49 -25.72 10.28
C LYS A 365 15.25 -26.59 11.28
N ASN A 366 15.39 -26.12 12.52
CA ASN A 366 16.41 -26.58 13.45
C ASN A 366 15.84 -27.17 14.76
N ALA A 367 14.52 -27.30 14.91
CA ALA A 367 13.95 -27.78 16.16
C ALA A 367 14.47 -29.19 16.53
N PRO A 368 14.87 -29.42 17.80
CA PRO A 368 15.33 -30.72 18.25
C PRO A 368 14.25 -31.80 18.08
N GLU A 369 14.69 -33.03 17.84
CA GLU A 369 13.80 -34.20 17.85
C GLU A 369 13.01 -34.29 19.17
N GLY A 370 11.71 -34.56 19.06
CA GLY A 370 10.81 -34.65 20.20
C GLY A 370 10.43 -33.31 20.86
N SER A 371 10.93 -32.16 20.39
CA SER A 371 10.52 -30.86 20.91
C SER A 371 9.06 -30.52 20.55
N TYR A 372 8.38 -29.79 21.45
CA TYR A 372 6.97 -29.41 21.24
C TYR A 372 6.76 -28.64 19.94
N THR A 373 7.64 -27.68 19.62
CA THR A 373 7.55 -26.90 18.39
C THR A 373 7.79 -27.74 17.14
N LYS A 374 8.67 -28.75 17.19
CA LYS A 374 8.84 -29.68 16.05
C LYS A 374 7.56 -30.47 15.80
N ARG A 375 6.99 -31.06 16.84
CA ARG A 375 5.72 -31.78 16.77
C ARG A 375 4.60 -30.89 16.22
N LEU A 376 4.55 -29.63 16.64
CA LEU A 376 3.59 -28.65 16.14
C LEU A 376 3.72 -28.40 14.63
N PHE A 377 4.95 -28.38 14.09
CA PHE A 377 5.19 -28.21 12.67
C PHE A 377 4.96 -29.49 11.85
N GLU A 378 5.13 -30.67 12.43
CA GLU A 378 4.93 -31.96 11.74
C GLU A 378 3.46 -32.39 11.76
N ASP A 379 2.80 -32.25 12.90
CA ASP A 379 1.41 -32.65 13.12
C ASP A 379 0.45 -31.47 12.84
N SER A 380 -0.13 -31.47 11.65
CA SER A 380 -1.12 -30.46 11.27
C SER A 380 -2.44 -30.55 12.03
N GLU A 381 -2.80 -31.72 12.56
CA GLU A 381 -4.02 -31.89 13.35
C GLU A 381 -3.83 -31.30 14.74
N LEU A 382 -2.70 -31.60 15.39
CA LEU A 382 -2.33 -30.98 16.66
C LEU A 382 -2.32 -29.45 16.57
N LEU A 383 -1.66 -28.88 15.56
CA LEU A 383 -1.62 -27.43 15.38
C LEU A 383 -3.01 -26.83 15.13
N ARG A 384 -3.86 -27.52 14.36
CA ARG A 384 -5.25 -27.09 14.15
C ARG A 384 -6.01 -27.10 15.48
N ASP A 385 -5.89 -28.18 16.25
CA ASP A 385 -6.65 -28.39 17.47
C ASP A 385 -6.24 -27.40 18.55
N LYS A 386 -4.93 -27.18 18.77
CA LYS A 386 -4.44 -26.12 19.64
C LYS A 386 -4.97 -24.75 19.22
N LEU A 387 -4.88 -24.39 17.93
CA LEU A 387 -5.38 -23.08 17.47
C LEU A 387 -6.89 -22.91 17.70
N VAL A 388 -7.69 -23.98 17.64
CA VAL A 388 -9.13 -23.93 17.93
C VAL A 388 -9.38 -23.83 19.44
N GLU A 389 -8.63 -24.57 20.25
CA GLU A 389 -8.67 -24.55 21.71
C GLU A 389 -8.36 -23.15 22.25
N GLU A 390 -7.22 -22.54 21.90
CA GLU A 390 -6.87 -21.20 22.42
C GLU A 390 -7.85 -20.12 21.93
N ALA A 391 -8.41 -20.28 20.72
CA ALA A 391 -9.41 -19.35 20.22
C ALA A 391 -10.74 -19.46 20.98
N GLN A 392 -11.07 -20.65 21.47
CA GLN A 392 -12.20 -20.87 22.38
C GLN A 392 -11.89 -20.25 23.74
N GLU A 393 -10.74 -20.54 24.33
CA GLU A 393 -10.35 -20.02 25.64
C GLU A 393 -10.33 -18.48 25.64
N LEU A 394 -9.79 -17.86 24.58
CA LEU A 394 -9.87 -16.41 24.37
C LEU A 394 -11.30 -15.88 24.32
N SER A 395 -12.25 -16.65 23.79
CA SER A 395 -13.66 -16.25 23.72
C SER A 395 -14.40 -16.40 25.06
N GLU A 396 -13.91 -17.26 25.93
CA GLU A 396 -14.46 -17.53 27.27
C GLU A 396 -13.80 -16.67 28.37
N ALA A 397 -12.58 -16.20 28.13
CA ALA A 397 -11.81 -15.35 29.05
C ALA A 397 -12.57 -14.07 29.44
N THR A 398 -12.56 -13.75 30.73
CA THR A 398 -13.35 -12.63 31.28
C THR A 398 -12.49 -11.56 31.93
N THR A 399 -11.34 -11.95 32.49
CA THR A 399 -10.39 -11.00 33.08
C THR A 399 -9.41 -10.49 32.05
N LYS A 400 -8.82 -9.32 32.31
CA LYS A 400 -7.83 -8.72 31.42
C LYS A 400 -6.60 -9.63 31.25
N GLU A 401 -6.18 -10.26 32.34
CA GLU A 401 -5.01 -11.13 32.42
C GLU A 401 -5.24 -12.42 31.63
N GLU A 402 -6.41 -13.07 31.79
CA GLU A 402 -6.80 -14.23 30.98
C GLU A 402 -6.86 -13.85 29.50
N VAL A 403 -7.60 -12.79 29.14
CA VAL A 403 -7.72 -12.35 27.74
C VAL A 403 -6.35 -12.08 27.11
N ALA A 404 -5.40 -11.51 27.86
CA ALA A 404 -4.05 -11.27 27.38
C ALA A 404 -3.25 -12.57 27.18
N GLY A 405 -3.39 -13.54 28.09
CA GLY A 405 -2.78 -14.87 27.98
C GLY A 405 -3.29 -15.62 26.77
N GLU A 406 -4.61 -15.80 26.68
CA GLU A 406 -5.25 -16.55 25.59
C GLU A 406 -5.02 -15.88 24.22
N LEU A 407 -4.98 -14.55 24.17
CA LEU A 407 -4.62 -13.84 22.94
C LEU A 407 -3.17 -14.12 22.54
N ALA A 408 -2.25 -14.19 23.50
CA ALA A 408 -0.85 -14.52 23.23
C ALA A 408 -0.71 -15.95 22.67
N ASP A 409 -1.45 -16.91 23.20
CA ASP A 409 -1.43 -18.29 22.74
C ASP A 409 -2.07 -18.44 21.35
N VAL A 410 -3.21 -17.77 21.08
CA VAL A 410 -3.76 -17.64 19.73
C VAL A 410 -2.73 -17.08 18.76
N LEU A 411 -2.03 -16.00 19.13
CA LEU A 411 -0.98 -15.41 18.29
C LEU A 411 0.19 -16.38 18.07
N TYR A 412 0.58 -17.16 19.07
CA TYR A 412 1.64 -18.17 18.98
C TYR A 412 1.31 -19.26 17.95
N PHE A 413 0.15 -19.90 18.08
CA PHE A 413 -0.25 -20.97 17.14
C PHE A 413 -0.62 -20.42 15.76
N ALA A 414 -1.21 -19.23 15.69
CA ALA A 414 -1.42 -18.56 14.41
C ALA A 414 -0.10 -18.28 13.69
N MET A 415 0.94 -17.85 14.41
CA MET A 415 2.28 -17.63 13.86
C MET A 415 2.90 -18.96 13.40
N ALA A 416 2.82 -20.02 14.19
CA ALA A 416 3.31 -21.34 13.76
C ALA A 416 2.63 -21.80 12.47
N ARG A 417 1.30 -21.62 12.35
CA ARG A 417 0.57 -21.91 11.11
C ARG A 417 1.01 -21.03 9.94
N ALA A 418 1.21 -19.74 10.17
CA ALA A 418 1.64 -18.78 9.16
C ALA A 418 3.02 -19.16 8.62
N ILE A 419 3.99 -19.41 9.51
CA ILE A 419 5.37 -19.77 9.14
C ILE A 419 5.43 -21.11 8.39
N LYS A 420 4.66 -22.12 8.81
CA LYS A 420 4.52 -23.38 8.05
C LYS A 420 3.98 -23.17 6.63
N ALA A 421 3.16 -22.14 6.43
CA ALA A 421 2.60 -21.77 5.14
C ALA A 421 3.46 -20.76 4.35
N GLY A 422 4.62 -20.34 4.89
CA GLY A 422 5.48 -19.32 4.29
C GLY A 422 4.93 -17.90 4.34
N VAL A 423 4.04 -17.60 5.30
CA VAL A 423 3.42 -16.28 5.50
C VAL A 423 4.12 -15.56 6.64
N SER A 424 4.57 -14.32 6.40
CA SER A 424 5.23 -13.47 7.39
C SER A 424 4.25 -12.58 8.16
N ILE A 425 4.72 -11.95 9.24
CA ILE A 425 3.94 -10.91 9.93
C ILE A 425 3.67 -9.68 9.04
N ASP A 426 4.59 -9.33 8.14
CA ASP A 426 4.40 -8.26 7.16
C ASP A 426 3.25 -8.58 6.19
N ASP A 427 3.11 -9.84 5.79
CA ASP A 427 2.01 -10.27 4.92
C ASP A 427 0.66 -10.21 5.67
N ALA A 428 0.63 -10.64 6.93
CA ALA A 428 -0.57 -10.58 7.76
C ALA A 428 -1.05 -9.13 7.99
N VAL A 429 -0.13 -8.22 8.33
CA VAL A 429 -0.43 -6.78 8.50
C VAL A 429 -0.85 -6.16 7.17
N SER A 430 -0.19 -6.49 6.07
CA SER A 430 -0.60 -6.07 4.71
C SER A 430 -2.04 -6.48 4.38
N VAL A 431 -2.46 -7.67 4.81
CA VAL A 431 -3.85 -8.14 4.66
C VAL A 431 -4.81 -7.36 5.56
N LEU A 432 -4.41 -6.96 6.77
CA LEU A 432 -5.23 -6.10 7.63
C LEU A 432 -5.40 -4.70 7.00
N ASP A 433 -4.30 -4.10 6.54
CA ASP A 433 -4.30 -2.78 5.91
C ASP A 433 -5.06 -2.76 4.58
N SER A 434 -5.07 -3.86 3.82
CA SER A 434 -5.92 -3.95 2.62
C SER A 434 -7.40 -4.07 2.98
N ARG A 435 -7.76 -4.72 4.10
CA ARG A 435 -9.16 -4.88 4.54
C ARG A 435 -9.78 -3.57 4.99
N THR A 436 -9.02 -2.67 5.61
CA THR A 436 -9.50 -1.34 5.99
C THR A 436 -9.82 -0.49 4.75
N ARG A 437 -9.14 -0.76 3.64
CA ARG A 437 -9.28 -0.06 2.35
C ARG A 437 -10.38 -0.61 1.44
N LYS A 438 -11.00 -1.75 1.77
CA LYS A 438 -12.04 -2.36 0.93
C LYS A 438 -13.29 -1.50 0.84
N VAL A 439 -13.77 -1.34 -0.38
CA VAL A 439 -15.03 -0.66 -0.67
C VAL A 439 -16.20 -1.62 -0.40
N THR A 440 -16.06 -2.89 -0.76
CA THR A 440 -17.08 -3.89 -0.48
C THR A 440 -16.88 -4.53 0.90
N ARG A 441 -17.74 -4.16 1.86
CA ARG A 441 -17.73 -4.76 3.20
C ARG A 441 -18.62 -5.99 3.27
N ARG A 442 -18.13 -7.02 3.97
CA ARG A 442 -19.00 -8.14 4.38
C ARG A 442 -19.92 -7.64 5.48
N LYS A 443 -21.16 -8.12 5.51
CA LYS A 443 -22.13 -7.82 6.59
C LYS A 443 -21.62 -8.20 7.98
N GLY A 444 -20.60 -9.08 8.04
CA GLY A 444 -19.98 -9.52 9.29
C GLY A 444 -20.64 -10.76 9.89
N ASP A 445 -21.78 -11.18 9.35
CA ASP A 445 -22.52 -12.36 9.83
C ASP A 445 -21.62 -13.61 9.87
N SER A 446 -21.55 -14.23 11.05
CA SER A 446 -21.02 -15.58 11.22
C SER A 446 -21.85 -16.56 10.41
N LYS A 447 -21.19 -17.52 9.75
CA LYS A 447 -21.89 -18.52 8.96
C LYS A 447 -22.61 -19.47 9.92
N ALA A 448 -23.87 -19.83 9.65
CA ALA A 448 -24.64 -20.73 10.52
C ALA A 448 -23.88 -22.01 10.90
N PHE A 449 -23.26 -22.70 9.94
CA PHE A 449 -22.46 -23.90 10.23
C PHE A 449 -21.20 -23.64 11.07
N ARG A 450 -20.68 -22.40 11.09
CA ARG A 450 -19.56 -21.99 11.95
C ARG A 450 -20.03 -21.62 13.35
N ILE A 451 -21.24 -21.05 13.47
CA ILE A 451 -21.90 -20.84 14.76
C ILE A 451 -22.16 -22.20 15.39
N GLU A 452 -22.84 -23.11 14.69
CA GLU A 452 -23.10 -24.47 15.17
C GLU A 452 -21.82 -25.23 15.54
N ALA A 453 -20.77 -25.14 14.73
CA ALA A 453 -19.48 -25.73 15.08
C ALA A 453 -18.86 -25.08 16.32
N GLY A 454 -18.94 -23.76 16.46
CA GLY A 454 -18.47 -23.03 17.65
C GLY A 454 -19.28 -23.40 18.89
N ASP A 455 -20.60 -23.43 18.80
CA ASP A 455 -21.49 -23.83 19.89
C ASP A 455 -21.20 -25.28 20.32
N ASN A 456 -20.98 -26.21 19.38
CA ASN A 456 -20.59 -27.58 19.71
C ASN A 456 -19.23 -27.67 20.44
N ILE A 457 -18.32 -26.76 20.14
CA ILE A 457 -17.02 -26.65 20.81
C ILE A 457 -17.19 -26.08 22.23
N LEU A 458 -17.95 -24.98 22.36
CA LEU A 458 -18.26 -24.30 23.63
C LEU A 458 -19.16 -25.13 24.57
N CYS A 459 -20.06 -25.95 24.03
CA CYS A 459 -20.98 -26.78 24.79
C CYS A 459 -20.34 -28.10 25.27
N LYS A 460 -19.26 -28.59 24.65
CA LYS A 460 -18.58 -29.82 25.10
C LYS A 460 -18.00 -29.72 26.52
N ASN A 461 -17.79 -28.51 27.04
CA ASN A 461 -17.32 -28.27 28.41
C ASN A 461 -18.45 -27.98 29.42
N LYS A 462 -19.72 -27.89 29.00
CA LYS A 462 -20.84 -27.55 29.90
C LYS A 462 -21.56 -28.74 30.54
N ASP A 463 -21.19 -29.97 30.20
CA ASP A 463 -21.77 -31.19 30.80
C ASP A 463 -20.92 -31.79 31.94
N CYS A 464 -20.12 -30.96 32.63
CA CYS A 464 -19.43 -31.34 33.88
C CYS A 464 -19.79 -30.37 35.01
N CYS A 465 -21.03 -30.44 35.49
CA CYS A 465 -21.45 -30.03 36.83
C CYS A 465 -22.34 -31.11 37.44
#